data_AF-A0A971XKJ8-F1
#
_entry.id   AF-A0A971XKJ8-F1
#
_cell.length_a   1.000
_cell.length_b   1.000
_cell.length_c   1.000
_cell.angle_alpha   90.00
_cell.angle_beta   90.00
_cell.angle_gamma   90.00
#
_symmetry.space_group_name_H-M   'P 1'
#
loop_
_entity.id
_entity.type
_entity.pdbx_description
1 polymer ?
#
loop_
_entity_poly.entity_id
_entity_poly.type
_entity_poly.pdbx_seq_one_letter_code
_entity_poly.pdbx_strand_id
1 'polypeptide(L)'
;SANGLIRDYQQIKDQLGENPAFEYEDMVIRPNNDGTFDGKLLMGNSIKPYIGFGLGRTIPNNRVGFKFELGMVYQGKYRLESNNVSEGGQDWLDSLIEEEDLPVSRSMLNWWPMLNLSLTCRIN
;
A
#
# COMPACT_ATOMS: atom_id res chain seq x y z
N SER A 1 1.07 3.46 5.10
CA SER A 1 0.36 3.61 6.38
C SER A 1 -0.84 4.47 6.09
N ALA A 2 -2.04 3.96 6.34
CA ALA A 2 -3.25 4.76 6.35
C ALA A 2 -3.57 5.03 7.82
N ASN A 3 -3.74 6.30 8.17
CA ASN A 3 -4.08 6.73 9.52
C ASN A 3 -5.50 7.26 9.46
N GLY A 4 -6.39 6.68 10.24
CA GLY A 4 -7.79 7.10 10.33
C GLY A 4 -8.11 7.65 11.71
N LEU A 5 -9.03 8.60 11.76
CA LEU A 5 -9.55 9.18 13.00
C LEU A 5 -11.07 9.02 13.02
N ILE A 6 -11.57 8.36 14.06
CA ILE A 6 -13.01 8.31 14.32
C ILE A 6 -13.41 9.63 14.98
N ARG A 7 -14.20 10.43 14.26
CA ARG A 7 -14.77 11.67 14.79
C ARG A 7 -15.78 11.31 15.90
N ASP A 8 -15.81 12.13 16.95
CA ASP A 8 -16.71 11.98 18.11
C ASP A 8 -16.48 10.72 18.99
N TYR A 9 -15.29 10.10 18.92
CA TYR A 9 -14.92 8.91 19.71
C TYR A 9 -15.18 9.06 21.22
N GLN A 10 -15.00 10.25 21.80
CA GLN A 10 -15.27 10.49 23.23
C GLN A 10 -16.74 10.29 23.59
N GLN A 11 -17.68 10.74 22.75
CA GLN A 11 -19.11 10.54 22.97
C GLN A 11 -19.50 9.06 22.85
N ILE A 12 -18.83 8.34 21.95
CA ILE A 12 -19.07 6.91 21.74
C ILE A 12 -18.51 6.10 22.91
N LYS A 13 -17.34 6.49 23.45
CA LYS A 13 -16.75 5.91 24.66
C LYS A 13 -17.66 6.06 25.88
N ASP A 14 -18.32 7.21 26.01
CA ASP A 14 -19.27 7.47 27.12
C ASP A 14 -20.54 6.61 27.03
N GLN A 15 -20.94 6.18 25.82
CA GLN A 15 -22.14 5.36 25.61
C GLN A 15 -21.88 3.85 25.63
N LEU A 16 -20.73 3.40 25.12
CA LEU A 16 -20.40 1.98 24.96
C LEU A 16 -19.40 1.45 26.01
N GLY A 17 -18.85 2.32 26.85
CA GLY A 17 -17.86 1.95 27.87
C GLY A 17 -16.41 2.09 27.39
N GLU A 18 -15.46 1.69 28.25
CA GLU A 18 -14.05 1.89 27.98
C GLU A 18 -13.56 1.00 26.84
N ASN A 19 -13.10 1.62 25.74
CA ASN A 19 -12.50 0.99 24.57
C ASN A 19 -13.50 0.18 23.69
N PRO A 20 -14.48 0.85 23.05
CA PRO A 20 -15.48 0.19 22.22
C PRO A 20 -14.84 -0.50 21.01
N ALA A 21 -15.16 -1.78 20.83
CA ALA A 21 -14.83 -2.53 19.62
C ALA A 21 -15.90 -2.25 18.55
N PHE A 22 -15.47 -1.89 17.35
CA PHE A 22 -16.34 -1.70 16.20
C PHE A 22 -16.23 -2.92 15.30
N GLU A 23 -17.35 -3.60 15.10
CA GLU A 23 -17.44 -4.75 14.20
C GLU A 23 -18.02 -4.25 12.86
N TYR A 24 -17.27 -4.45 11.79
CA TYR A 24 -17.72 -4.22 10.43
C TYR A 24 -17.45 -5.50 9.63
N GLU A 25 -18.52 -6.20 9.24
CA GLU A 25 -18.43 -7.53 8.63
C GLU A 25 -17.58 -8.47 9.51
N ASP A 26 -16.52 -9.07 8.98
CA ASP A 26 -15.61 -9.95 9.71
C ASP A 26 -14.42 -9.21 10.36
N MET A 27 -14.38 -7.88 10.24
CA MET A 27 -13.30 -7.05 10.75
C MET A 27 -13.69 -6.39 12.08
N VAL A 28 -12.93 -6.68 13.14
CA VAL A 28 -13.07 -5.99 14.44
C VAL A 28 -11.99 -4.93 14.55
N ILE A 29 -12.40 -3.65 14.54
CA ILE A 29 -11.54 -2.50 14.75
C ILE A 29 -11.62 -2.09 16.22
N ARG A 30 -10.47 -2.03 16.89
CA ARG A 30 -10.30 -1.55 18.28
C ARG A 30 -9.48 -0.27 18.26
N PRO A 31 -10.10 0.92 18.20
CA PRO A 31 -9.39 2.18 18.14
C PRO A 31 -8.55 2.41 19.40
N ASN A 32 -7.51 3.22 19.28
CA ASN A 32 -6.78 3.70 20.44
C ASN A 32 -7.64 4.66 21.27
N ASN A 33 -7.20 4.97 22.50
CA ASN A 33 -7.93 5.84 23.44
C ASN A 33 -8.28 7.25 22.92
N ASP A 34 -7.64 7.69 21.85
CA ASP A 34 -7.86 8.96 21.16
C ASP A 34 -8.75 8.82 19.90
N GLY A 35 -9.27 7.62 19.61
CA GLY A 35 -10.07 7.34 18.42
C GLY A 35 -9.26 7.13 17.15
N THR A 36 -7.93 7.04 17.25
CA THR A 36 -7.06 6.74 16.11
C THR A 36 -7.01 5.26 15.82
N PHE A 37 -6.82 4.91 14.54
CA PHE A 37 -6.46 3.56 14.13
C PHE A 37 -5.39 3.62 13.04
N ASP A 38 -4.46 2.68 13.08
CA ASP A 38 -3.36 2.57 12.13
C ASP A 38 -3.50 1.30 11.30
N GLY A 39 -3.50 1.45 9.97
CA GLY A 39 -3.45 0.33 9.02
C GLY A 39 -2.14 0.38 8.22
N LYS A 40 -1.32 -0.68 8.32
CA LYS A 40 -0.11 -0.83 7.51
C LYS A 40 -0.32 -1.92 6.48
N LEU A 41 -0.41 -1.51 5.21
CA LEU A 41 -0.21 -2.41 4.09
C LEU A 41 1.28 -2.70 3.96
N LEU A 42 1.65 -3.95 4.21
CA LEU A 42 3.00 -4.45 4.03
C LEU A 42 3.09 -5.22 2.71
N MET A 43 4.22 -5.03 2.04
CA MET A 43 4.57 -5.82 0.86
C MET A 43 5.09 -7.18 1.30
N GLY A 44 4.49 -8.27 0.82
CA GLY A 44 4.72 -9.61 1.37
C GLY A 44 6.07 -10.24 1.02
N ASN A 45 6.70 -9.89 -0.10
CA ASN A 45 7.91 -10.59 -0.54
C ASN A 45 9.22 -9.94 -0.06
N SER A 46 10.14 -10.76 0.46
CA SER A 46 11.52 -10.37 0.76
C SER A 46 12.35 -10.07 -0.50
N ILE A 47 12.10 -10.80 -1.59
CA ILE A 47 12.76 -10.59 -2.89
C ILE A 47 11.70 -10.08 -3.87
N LYS A 48 11.96 -8.90 -4.45
CA LYS A 48 11.05 -8.21 -5.36
C LYS A 48 11.67 -8.13 -6.74
N PRO A 49 11.42 -9.11 -7.63
CA PRO A 49 11.98 -9.06 -8.97
C PRO A 49 11.43 -7.85 -9.74
N TYR A 50 12.31 -7.20 -10.48
CA TYR A 50 12.02 -6.02 -11.28
C TYR A 50 12.24 -6.34 -12.76
N ILE A 51 11.29 -5.93 -13.59
CA ILE A 51 11.37 -6.01 -15.04
C ILE A 51 11.10 -4.63 -15.60
N GLY A 52 12.09 -4.04 -16.27
CA GLY A 52 12.00 -2.69 -16.81
C GLY A 52 12.45 -2.61 -18.26
N PHE A 53 11.79 -1.74 -19.01
CA PHE A 53 12.20 -1.32 -20.35
C PHE A 53 12.74 0.10 -20.28
N GLY A 54 14.03 0.23 -20.59
CA GLY A 54 14.74 1.50 -20.62
C GLY A 54 14.86 2.06 -22.03
N LEU A 55 14.47 3.31 -22.23
CA LEU A 55 14.74 4.10 -23.42
C LEU A 55 15.68 5.25 -23.06
N GLY A 56 16.86 5.27 -23.66
CA GLY A 56 17.81 6.36 -23.45
C GLY A 56 19.24 6.00 -23.80
N ARG A 57 20.09 7.02 -23.84
CA ARG A 57 21.51 6.85 -24.14
C ARG A 57 22.31 6.97 -22.84
N THR A 58 22.85 5.84 -22.38
CA THR A 58 23.76 5.80 -21.22
C THR A 58 25.07 6.55 -21.51
N ILE A 59 25.53 6.53 -22.77
CA ILE A 59 26.70 7.29 -23.23
C ILE A 59 26.18 8.55 -23.94
N PRO A 60 26.29 9.73 -23.33
CA PRO A 60 25.83 10.96 -23.96
C PRO A 60 26.84 11.40 -25.04
N ASN A 61 26.34 11.70 -26.25
CA ASN A 61 27.17 12.32 -27.29
C ASN A 61 27.51 13.79 -26.97
N ASN A 62 26.76 14.42 -26.06
CA ASN A 62 26.96 15.79 -25.55
C ASN A 62 27.24 15.78 -24.03
N ARG A 63 27.33 16.96 -23.39
CA ARG A 63 27.57 17.08 -21.92
C ARG A 63 26.49 16.44 -21.03
N VAL A 64 25.27 16.22 -21.55
CA VAL A 64 24.12 15.70 -20.80
C VAL A 64 23.44 14.58 -21.59
N GLY A 65 23.04 13.52 -20.88
CA GLY A 65 22.26 12.39 -21.38
C GLY A 65 21.06 12.11 -20.48
N PHE A 66 19.99 11.63 -21.08
CA PHE A 66 18.75 11.26 -20.40
C PHE A 66 18.46 9.79 -20.63
N LYS A 67 18.06 9.09 -19.57
CA LYS A 67 17.53 7.74 -19.62
C LYS A 67 16.17 7.73 -18.93
N PHE A 68 15.17 7.26 -19.67
CA PHE A 68 13.84 6.98 -19.16
C PHE A 68 13.70 5.47 -19.03
N GLU A 69 13.18 5.00 -17.90
CA GLU A 69 12.97 3.58 -17.67
C GLU A 69 11.60 3.38 -17.04
N LEU A 70 10.79 2.55 -17.70
CA LEU A 70 9.48 2.15 -17.22
C LEU A 70 9.52 0.66 -16.96
N GLY A 71 9.17 0.27 -15.74
CA GLY A 71 9.16 -1.13 -15.36
C GLY A 71 8.05 -1.46 -14.40
N MET A 72 8.03 -2.72 -14.01
CA MET A 72 7.11 -3.28 -13.05
C MET A 72 7.90 -4.09 -12.04
N VAL A 73 7.58 -3.90 -10.77
CA VAL A 73 8.12 -4.67 -9.65
C VAL A 73 7.06 -5.66 -9.21
N TYR A 74 7.39 -6.95 -9.18
CA TYR A 74 6.50 -7.92 -8.56
C TYR A 74 6.78 -7.96 -7.05
N GLN A 75 5.84 -7.46 -6.27
CA GLN A 75 5.96 -7.37 -4.81
C GLN A 75 5.22 -8.48 -4.05
N GLY A 76 4.47 -9.32 -4.76
CA GLY A 76 3.65 -10.38 -4.18
C GLY A 76 2.38 -9.87 -3.50
N LYS A 77 1.69 -10.76 -2.79
CA LYS A 77 0.43 -10.45 -2.10
C LYS A 77 0.66 -9.40 -1.02
N TYR A 78 -0.23 -8.40 -0.95
CA TYR A 78 -0.25 -7.46 0.16
C TYR A 78 -0.69 -8.18 1.44
N ARG A 79 -0.10 -7.81 2.55
CA ARG A 79 -0.55 -8.23 3.88
C ARG A 79 -0.96 -6.98 4.64
N LEU A 80 -2.15 -7.00 5.22
CA LEU A 80 -2.57 -5.95 6.14
C LEU A 80 -2.12 -6.34 7.54
N GLU A 81 -1.21 -5.55 8.08
CA GLU A 81 -0.92 -5.56 9.51
C GLU A 81 -1.51 -4.30 10.13
N SER A 82 -2.29 -4.50 11.19
CA SER A 82 -2.77 -3.42 12.02
C SER A 82 -2.77 -3.90 13.46
N ASN A 83 -2.27 -3.07 14.36
CA ASN A 83 -2.28 -3.35 15.80
C ASN A 83 -3.70 -3.28 16.39
N ASN A 84 -4.63 -2.71 15.63
CA ASN A 84 -5.96 -2.33 16.06
C ASN A 84 -7.05 -3.11 15.30
N VAL A 85 -6.69 -3.99 14.37
CA VAL A 85 -7.64 -4.80 13.58
C VAL A 85 -7.38 -6.29 13.85
N SER A 86 -8.43 -7.04 14.16
CA SER A 86 -8.35 -8.50 14.40
C SER A 86 -8.08 -9.30 13.11
N GLU A 87 -7.78 -10.61 13.26
CA GLU A 87 -7.36 -11.55 12.21
C GLU A 87 -8.21 -11.55 10.93
N GLY A 88 -9.51 -11.20 11.01
CA GLY A 88 -10.43 -11.12 9.87
C GLY A 88 -10.22 -9.94 8.92
N GLY A 89 -9.35 -8.97 9.25
CA GLY A 89 -9.04 -7.86 8.34
C GLY A 89 -8.34 -8.28 7.03
N GLN A 90 -7.66 -9.43 7.03
CA GLN A 90 -7.08 -10.00 5.80
C GLN A 90 -8.16 -10.62 4.90
N ASP A 91 -9.10 -11.34 5.50
CA ASP A 91 -10.23 -11.97 4.79
C ASP A 91 -11.17 -10.91 4.21
N TRP A 92 -11.44 -9.83 4.96
CA TRP A 92 -12.21 -8.69 4.46
C TRP A 92 -11.55 -8.02 3.24
N LEU A 93 -10.25 -7.77 3.27
CA LEU A 93 -9.54 -7.21 2.12
C LEU A 93 -9.56 -8.15 0.92
N ASP A 94 -9.43 -9.44 1.17
CA ASP A 94 -9.46 -10.46 0.13
C ASP A 94 -10.83 -10.52 -0.52
N SER A 95 -11.90 -10.49 0.27
CA SER A 95 -13.29 -10.42 -0.19
C SER A 95 -13.57 -9.13 -0.94
N LEU A 96 -13.12 -7.97 -0.47
CA LEU A 96 -13.28 -6.72 -1.21
C LEU A 96 -12.61 -6.74 -2.58
N ILE A 97 -11.43 -7.34 -2.71
CA ILE A 97 -10.72 -7.44 -4.00
C ILE A 97 -11.41 -8.44 -4.95
N GLU A 98 -12.14 -9.41 -4.41
CA GLU A 98 -12.80 -10.48 -5.17
C GLU A 98 -14.27 -10.15 -5.51
N GLU A 99 -14.97 -9.43 -4.64
CA GLU A 99 -16.41 -9.14 -4.71
C GLU A 99 -16.73 -7.80 -5.37
N GLU A 100 -15.92 -6.76 -5.16
CA GLU A 100 -15.98 -5.58 -6.02
C GLU A 100 -15.32 -5.95 -7.35
N ASP A 101 -16.10 -5.92 -8.43
CA ASP A 101 -15.73 -6.13 -9.83
C ASP A 101 -14.78 -5.01 -10.34
N LEU A 102 -13.75 -4.73 -9.55
CA LEU A 102 -12.70 -3.78 -9.86
C LEU A 102 -12.02 -4.29 -11.14
N PRO A 103 -11.81 -3.42 -12.15
CA PRO A 103 -11.18 -3.82 -13.41
C PRO A 103 -9.72 -4.26 -13.26
N VAL A 104 -9.18 -4.22 -12.03
CA VAL A 104 -7.81 -4.56 -11.66
C VAL A 104 -7.79 -5.87 -10.89
N SER A 105 -7.46 -6.97 -11.59
CA SER A 105 -7.37 -8.29 -10.96
C SER A 105 -6.32 -8.35 -9.85
N ARG A 106 -6.51 -9.24 -8.88
CA ARG A 106 -5.57 -9.52 -7.77
C ARG A 106 -4.12 -9.73 -8.22
N SER A 107 -3.93 -10.32 -9.41
CA SER A 107 -2.62 -10.49 -10.04
C SER A 107 -1.98 -9.16 -10.44
N MET A 108 -2.77 -8.21 -10.96
CA MET A 108 -2.32 -6.89 -11.40
C MET A 108 -1.84 -6.03 -10.23
N LEU A 109 -2.51 -6.10 -9.07
CA LEU A 109 -2.09 -5.40 -7.86
C LEU A 109 -0.72 -5.86 -7.33
N ASN A 110 -0.36 -7.12 -7.56
CA ASN A 110 0.97 -7.64 -7.19
C ASN A 110 2.10 -7.01 -8.02
N TRP A 111 1.77 -6.40 -9.17
CA TRP A 111 2.71 -5.69 -10.03
C TRP A 111 2.62 -4.19 -9.75
N TRP A 112 3.70 -3.64 -9.21
CA TRP A 112 3.81 -2.21 -8.95
C TRP A 112 4.52 -1.51 -10.12
N PRO A 113 3.88 -0.55 -10.81
CA PRO A 113 4.54 0.20 -11.86
C PRO A 113 5.63 1.09 -11.25
N MET A 114 6.81 1.09 -11.85
CA MET A 114 7.95 1.89 -11.43
C MET A 114 8.45 2.72 -12.62
N LEU A 115 8.68 4.00 -12.38
CA LEU A 115 9.18 4.92 -13.39
C LEU A 115 10.46 5.57 -12.86
N ASN A 116 11.53 5.45 -13.63
CA ASN A 116 12.84 5.98 -13.28
C ASN A 116 13.34 6.91 -14.40
N LEU A 117 13.66 8.15 -14.01
CA LEU A 117 14.27 9.14 -14.86
C LEU A 117 15.71 9.35 -14.37
N SER A 118 16.69 9.01 -15.20
CA SER A 118 18.10 9.23 -14.90
C SER A 118 18.69 10.32 -15.79
N LEU A 119 19.43 11.25 -15.17
CA LEU A 119 20.23 12.27 -15.83
C LEU A 119 21.70 11.92 -15.68
N THR A 120 22.41 11.78 -16.79
CA THR A 120 23.86 11.54 -16.80
C THR A 120 24.56 12.78 -17.33
N CYS A 121 25.43 13.38 -16.54
CA CYS A 121 26.24 14.53 -16.96
C CYS A 121 27.71 14.11 -17.07
N ARG A 122 28.34 14.44 -18.22
CA ARG A 122 29.78 14.28 -18.41
C ARG A 122 30.47 15.60 -18.12
N ILE A 123 31.17 15.67 -17.00
CA ILE A 123 32.01 16.82 -16.62
C ILE A 123 33.37 16.65 -17.31
N ASN A 124 33.87 17.73 -17.88
CA ASN A 124 35.11 17.78 -18.65
C ASN A 124 36.01 18.89 -18.09
#